data_AF-A0A2V0RMU0-F1
#
_entry.id   AF-A0A2V0RMU0-F1
#
_cell.length_a   1.000
_cell.length_b   1.000
_cell.length_c   1.000
_cell.angle_alpha   90.00
_cell.angle_beta   90.00
_cell.angle_gamma   90.00
#
_symmetry.space_group_name_H-M   'P 1'
#
loop_
_entity.id
_entity.type
_entity.pdbx_description
1 polymer ?
#
loop_
_entity_poly.entity_id
_entity_poly.type
_entity_poly.pdbx_seq_one_letter_code
_entity_poly.pdbx_strand_id
1 'polypeptide(L)'
;MASRATAFQGLPSGENWDDSGLLAAFNHDFSQKIKAFATLQKILGSPAVEKWYEEYKQARAVSLALPSQWQTLGMKPEHWEAHVESNSKRKAARAKHSTTVNEISAKYQKQIRDAELNLESELAATANPITAVIELGYNDLPVSDIVAIEEAPDDTARAAMLKSKLDALRRTAIGALP
;
A
#
# COMPACT_ATOMS: atom_id res chain seq x y z
N MET A 1 18.31 57.51 22.33
CA MET A 1 18.04 56.31 21.52
C MET A 1 17.85 55.14 22.47
N ALA A 2 16.61 54.77 22.78
CA ALA A 2 16.31 53.71 23.74
C ALA A 2 16.11 52.38 22.99
N SER A 3 16.96 51.40 23.30
CA SER A 3 16.87 50.03 22.79
C SER A 3 15.67 49.34 23.44
N ARG A 4 14.61 49.05 22.67
CA ARG A 4 13.50 48.20 23.09
C ARG A 4 13.85 46.74 22.79
N ALA A 5 14.56 46.11 23.72
CA ALA A 5 14.60 44.66 23.81
C ALA A 5 13.28 44.20 24.43
N THR A 6 12.27 43.96 23.60
CA THR A 6 11.04 43.31 24.03
C THR A 6 11.41 41.84 24.29
N ALA A 7 11.49 41.48 25.57
CA ALA A 7 11.65 40.09 25.99
C ALA A 7 10.47 39.29 25.43
N PHE A 8 10.77 38.34 24.55
CA PHE A 8 9.84 37.33 24.08
C PHE A 8 9.29 36.59 25.31
N GLN A 9 8.04 36.85 25.67
CA GLN A 9 7.33 36.04 26.64
C GLN A 9 7.27 34.63 26.06
N GLY A 10 7.79 33.67 26.81
CA GLY A 10 7.98 32.30 26.37
C GLY A 10 6.71 31.70 25.78
N LEU A 11 6.93 30.78 24.84
CA LEU A 11 5.90 29.85 24.38
C LEU A 11 5.16 29.29 25.62
N PRO A 12 3.82 29.20 25.60
CA PRO A 12 3.08 28.58 26.70
C PRO A 12 3.66 27.19 26.94
N SER A 13 4.35 27.05 28.06
CA SER A 13 5.00 25.81 28.48
C SER A 13 3.90 24.81 28.83
N GLY A 14 3.52 23.99 27.85
CA GLY A 14 2.47 22.97 28.02
C GLY A 14 1.92 22.38 26.73
N GLU A 15 2.09 23.03 25.58
CA GLU A 15 1.61 22.48 24.31
C GLU A 15 2.71 21.63 23.64
N ASN A 16 2.48 20.32 23.55
CA ASN A 16 3.25 19.41 22.70
C ASN A 16 2.89 19.69 21.23
N TRP A 17 3.39 20.81 20.69
CA TRP A 17 3.38 21.02 19.25
C TRP A 17 4.24 19.92 18.62
N ASP A 18 3.68 19.17 17.68
CA ASP A 18 4.47 18.21 16.90
C ASP A 18 5.51 18.99 16.07
N ASP A 19 6.73 19.03 16.61
CA ASP A 19 7.93 19.74 16.13
C ASP A 19 8.21 19.48 14.64
N SER A 20 7.79 18.32 14.13
CA SER A 20 8.03 17.89 12.75
C SER A 20 7.13 18.59 11.73
N GLY A 21 5.86 18.85 12.09
CA GLY A 21 4.88 19.45 11.18
C GLY A 21 5.07 20.95 10.96
N LEU A 22 5.48 21.69 12.01
CA LEU A 22 5.76 23.12 11.93
C LEU A 22 7.04 23.39 11.13
N LEU A 23 8.08 22.57 11.35
CA LEU A 23 9.34 22.66 10.61
C LEU A 23 9.17 22.36 9.12
N ALA A 24 8.38 21.34 8.77
CA ALA A 24 8.08 21.01 7.38
C ALA A 24 7.29 22.11 6.68
N ALA A 25 6.28 22.68 7.35
CA ALA A 25 5.47 23.78 6.80
C ALA A 25 6.31 25.04 6.56
N PHE A 26 7.17 25.41 7.52
CA PHE A 26 8.07 26.55 7.36
C PHE A 26 9.05 26.36 6.20
N ASN A 27 9.69 25.19 6.13
CA ASN A 27 10.64 24.88 5.05
C ASN A 27 9.98 24.90 3.67
N HIS A 28 8.72 24.47 3.57
CA HIS A 28 7.95 24.54 2.35
C HIS A 28 7.63 25.99 1.96
N ASP A 29 7.04 26.77 2.86
CA ASP A 29 6.53 28.11 2.56
C ASP A 29 7.64 29.12 2.26
N PHE A 30 8.75 29.04 3.01
CA PHE A 30 9.91 29.91 2.82
C PHE A 30 11.01 29.30 1.95
N SER A 31 10.77 28.11 1.37
CA SER A 31 11.75 27.36 0.56
C SER A 31 13.10 27.16 1.27
N GLN A 32 13.06 26.86 2.56
CA GLN A 32 14.24 26.67 3.41
C GLN A 32 14.51 25.18 3.69
N LYS A 33 15.69 24.89 4.26
CA LYS A 33 16.10 23.54 4.69
C LYS A 33 16.57 23.52 6.13
N ILE A 34 15.81 24.15 7.02
CA ILE A 34 16.10 24.14 8.45
C ILE A 34 15.91 22.71 8.97
N LYS A 35 16.96 22.17 9.62
CA LYS A 35 16.95 20.81 10.19
C LYS A 35 16.72 20.80 11.71
N ALA A 36 17.05 21.89 12.39
CA ALA A 36 16.99 21.98 13.84
C ALA A 36 15.81 22.86 14.28
N PHE A 37 14.93 22.31 15.12
CA PHE A 37 13.76 23.02 15.64
C PHE A 37 14.15 24.26 16.47
N ALA A 38 15.22 24.17 17.26
CA ALA A 38 15.75 25.31 18.02
C ALA A 38 16.14 26.51 17.13
N THR A 39 16.55 26.27 15.88
CA THR A 39 16.83 27.34 14.92
C THR A 39 15.53 27.96 14.42
N LEU A 40 14.51 27.15 14.16
CA LEU A 40 13.19 27.65 13.78
C LEU A 40 12.59 28.54 14.88
N GLN A 41 12.65 28.14 16.14
CA GLN A 41 12.11 28.93 17.27
C GLN A 41 12.67 30.35 17.34
N LYS A 42 13.95 30.54 17.01
CA LYS A 42 14.58 31.88 16.96
C LYS A 42 14.05 32.74 15.81
N ILE A 43 13.62 32.11 14.72
CA ILE A 43 13.14 32.78 13.50
C ILE A 43 11.65 33.13 13.62
N LEU A 44 10.86 32.29 14.31
CA LEU A 44 9.42 32.52 14.48
C LEU A 44 9.08 33.83 15.20
N GLY A 45 9.98 34.32 16.07
CA GLY A 45 9.85 35.62 16.74
C GLY A 45 10.31 36.83 15.90
N SER A 46 10.68 36.64 14.64
CA SER A 46 11.11 37.73 13.77
C SER A 46 9.91 38.38 13.05
N PRO A 47 9.92 39.71 12.85
CA PRO A 47 8.81 40.42 12.18
C PRO A 47 8.50 39.91 10.77
N ALA A 48 9.49 39.30 10.10
CA ALA A 48 9.34 38.77 8.74
C ALA A 48 8.51 37.48 8.67
N VAL A 49 8.36 36.76 9.79
CA VAL A 49 7.73 35.42 9.85
C VAL A 49 6.54 35.40 10.80
N GLU A 50 6.44 36.36 11.71
CA GLU A 50 5.39 36.45 12.74
C GLU A 50 3.97 36.32 12.16
N LYS A 51 3.64 37.08 11.10
CA LYS A 51 2.31 37.02 10.46
C LYS A 51 2.00 35.61 9.94
N TRP A 52 2.94 35.00 9.22
CA TRP A 52 2.77 33.64 8.71
C TRP A 52 2.59 32.63 9.85
N TYR A 53 3.35 32.79 10.94
CA TYR A 53 3.27 31.88 12.08
C TYR A 53 1.92 31.99 12.80
N GLU A 54 1.35 33.19 12.93
CA GLU A 54 -0.01 33.38 13.46
C GLU A 54 -1.06 32.72 12.55
N GLU A 55 -0.97 32.91 11.23
CA GLU A 55 -1.86 32.27 10.26
C GLU A 55 -1.76 30.75 10.31
N TYR A 56 -0.53 30.21 10.43
CA TYR A 56 -0.28 28.78 10.60
C TYR A 56 -0.92 28.23 11.87
N LYS A 57 -0.75 28.92 13.01
CA LYS A 57 -1.35 28.51 14.29
C LYS A 57 -2.87 28.49 14.20
N GLN A 58 -3.49 29.51 13.60
CA GLN A 58 -4.94 29.55 13.42
C GLN A 58 -5.44 28.41 12.52
N ALA A 59 -4.81 28.21 11.36
CA ALA A 59 -5.16 27.13 10.45
C ALA A 59 -5.01 25.75 11.11
N ARG A 60 -3.96 25.57 11.91
CA ARG A 60 -3.73 24.33 12.65
C ARG A 60 -4.76 24.12 13.76
N ALA A 61 -5.11 25.15 14.51
CA ALA A 61 -6.18 25.10 15.52
C ALA A 61 -7.52 24.69 14.91
N VAL A 62 -7.86 25.20 13.73
CA VAL A 62 -9.07 24.79 12.98
C VAL A 62 -8.98 23.32 12.56
N SER A 63 -7.82 22.86 12.11
CA SER A 63 -7.62 21.45 11.70
C SER A 63 -7.67 20.45 12.87
N LEU A 64 -7.36 20.92 14.08
CA LEU A 64 -7.42 20.16 15.33
C LEU A 64 -8.77 20.30 16.05
N ALA A 65 -9.66 21.17 15.57
CA ALA A 65 -10.96 21.36 16.17
C ALA A 65 -11.78 20.07 16.10
N LEU A 66 -12.42 19.73 17.22
CA LEU A 66 -13.32 18.60 17.33
C LEU A 66 -14.49 18.77 16.33
N PRO A 67 -14.69 17.86 15.36
CA PRO A 67 -15.77 17.99 14.38
C PRO A 67 -17.15 17.93 15.04
N SER A 68 -18.10 18.71 14.51
CA SER A 68 -19.46 18.85 15.07
C SER A 68 -20.19 17.52 15.26
N GLN A 69 -20.05 16.59 14.30
CA GLN A 69 -20.62 15.24 14.39
C GLN A 69 -20.13 14.42 15.60
N TRP A 70 -18.93 14.70 16.11
CA TRP A 70 -18.39 14.05 17.30
C TRP A 70 -18.77 14.81 18.57
N GLN A 71 -18.91 16.14 18.49
CA GLN A 71 -19.47 16.96 19.56
C GLN A 71 -20.90 16.51 19.91
N THR A 72 -21.75 16.27 18.90
CA THR A 72 -23.13 15.80 19.09
C THR A 72 -23.22 14.41 19.72
N LEU A 73 -22.15 13.61 19.61
CA LEU A 73 -22.01 12.30 20.25
C LEU A 73 -21.38 12.38 21.65
N GLY A 74 -21.13 13.58 22.17
CA GLY A 74 -20.57 13.79 23.51
C GLY A 74 -19.05 13.58 23.60
N MET A 75 -18.32 13.55 22.48
CA MET A 75 -16.86 13.52 22.51
C MET A 75 -16.32 14.82 23.09
N LYS A 76 -15.38 14.71 24.05
CA LYS A 76 -14.69 15.86 24.61
C LYS A 76 -13.51 16.28 23.71
N PRO A 77 -13.17 17.59 23.64
CA PRO A 77 -12.01 18.07 22.89
C PRO A 77 -10.70 17.33 23.25
N GLU A 78 -10.47 17.08 24.54
CA GLU A 78 -9.30 16.35 25.07
C GLU A 78 -9.13 14.95 24.43
N HIS A 79 -10.25 14.24 24.20
CA HIS A 79 -10.24 12.93 23.57
C HIS A 79 -9.90 13.01 22.08
N TRP A 80 -10.30 14.10 21.43
CA TRP A 80 -10.01 14.33 20.02
C TRP A 80 -8.56 14.73 19.80
N GLU A 81 -7.99 15.56 20.66
CA GLU A 81 -6.56 15.88 20.63
C GLU A 81 -5.70 14.61 20.78
N ALA A 82 -6.04 13.76 21.77
CA ALA A 82 -5.38 12.46 21.95
C ALA A 82 -5.57 11.54 20.72
N HIS A 83 -6.75 11.57 20.09
CA HIS A 83 -7.00 10.85 18.85
C HIS A 83 -6.11 11.35 17.71
N VAL A 84 -6.02 12.66 17.49
CA VAL A 84 -5.22 13.23 16.40
C VAL A 84 -3.75 12.87 16.56
N GLU A 85 -3.21 12.97 17.78
CA GLU A 85 -1.82 12.59 18.08
C GLU A 85 -1.57 11.09 17.83
N SER A 86 -2.50 10.23 18.25
CA SER A 86 -2.39 8.78 18.02
C SER A 86 -2.55 8.42 16.53
N ASN A 87 -3.43 9.12 15.82
CA ASN A 87 -3.77 8.83 14.44
C ASN A 87 -2.60 9.08 13.49
N SER A 88 -1.77 10.10 13.74
CA SER A 88 -0.55 10.33 12.94
C SER A 88 0.43 9.16 13.07
N LYS A 89 0.69 8.69 14.30
CA LYS A 89 1.53 7.52 14.59
C LYS A 89 0.97 6.25 13.95
N ARG A 90 -0.34 6.05 14.03
CA ARG A 90 -1.04 4.92 13.39
C ARG A 90 -0.95 4.96 11.86
N LYS A 91 -1.09 6.14 11.24
CA LYS A 91 -0.92 6.32 9.80
C LYS A 91 0.51 5.99 9.37
N ALA A 92 1.51 6.49 10.10
CA ALA A 92 2.92 6.19 9.82
C ALA A 92 3.22 4.68 9.95
N ALA A 93 2.71 4.02 10.99
CA ALA A 93 2.86 2.59 11.18
C ALA A 93 2.22 1.77 10.03
N ARG A 94 1.01 2.15 9.60
CA ARG A 94 0.32 1.52 8.46
C ARG A 94 1.09 1.71 7.15
N ALA A 95 1.60 2.92 6.90
CA ALA A 95 2.40 3.20 5.71
C ALA A 95 3.67 2.34 5.69
N LYS A 96 4.42 2.29 6.80
CA LYS A 96 5.60 1.44 6.94
C LYS A 96 5.28 -0.04 6.70
N HIS A 97 4.23 -0.55 7.31
CA HIS A 97 3.81 -1.93 7.11
C HIS A 97 3.44 -2.22 5.66
N SER A 98 2.69 -1.33 5.00
CA SER A 98 2.34 -1.46 3.59
C SER A 98 3.57 -1.50 2.69
N THR A 99 4.58 -0.67 2.94
CA THR A 99 5.85 -0.70 2.21
C THR A 99 6.53 -2.07 2.36
N THR A 100 6.65 -2.58 3.58
CA THR A 100 7.25 -3.89 3.84
C THR A 100 6.50 -5.02 3.15
N VAL A 101 5.16 -5.02 3.18
CA VAL A 101 4.36 -6.03 2.48
C VAL A 101 4.61 -5.98 0.98
N ASN A 102 4.62 -4.79 0.38
CA ASN A 102 4.86 -4.62 -1.05
C ASN A 102 6.26 -5.11 -1.47
N GLU A 103 7.29 -4.80 -0.68
CA GLU A 103 8.66 -5.28 -0.92
C GLU A 103 8.76 -6.80 -0.85
N ILE A 104 8.13 -7.42 0.15
CA ILE A 104 8.10 -8.87 0.33
C ILE A 104 7.33 -9.53 -0.83
N SER A 105 6.15 -9.02 -1.18
CA SER A 105 5.35 -9.53 -2.29
C SER A 105 6.11 -9.47 -3.61
N ALA A 106 6.78 -8.34 -3.91
CA ALA A 106 7.58 -8.20 -5.12
C ALA A 106 8.73 -9.21 -5.18
N LYS A 107 9.42 -9.44 -4.04
CA LYS A 107 10.47 -10.44 -3.94
C LYS A 107 9.96 -11.85 -4.23
N TYR A 108 8.85 -12.26 -3.61
CA TYR A 108 8.30 -13.60 -3.82
C TYR A 108 7.72 -13.80 -5.22
N GLN A 109 7.05 -12.80 -5.80
CA GLN A 109 6.60 -12.87 -7.19
C GLN A 109 7.75 -13.06 -8.16
N LYS A 110 8.88 -12.39 -7.92
CA LYS A 110 10.09 -12.61 -8.72
C LYS A 110 10.62 -14.05 -8.57
N GLN A 111 10.71 -14.55 -7.34
CA GLN A 111 11.18 -15.91 -7.09
C GLN A 111 10.29 -16.98 -7.74
N ILE A 112 8.97 -16.79 -7.71
CA ILE A 112 8.01 -17.68 -8.39
C ILE A 112 8.26 -17.64 -9.90
N ARG A 113 8.34 -16.45 -10.49
CA ARG A 113 8.62 -16.31 -11.93
C ARG A 113 9.95 -16.95 -12.32
N ASP A 114 11.01 -16.75 -11.54
CA ASP A 114 12.32 -17.33 -11.82
C ASP A 114 12.26 -18.87 -11.75
N ALA A 115 11.49 -19.44 -10.81
CA ALA A 115 11.28 -20.89 -10.72
C ALA A 115 10.44 -21.44 -11.88
N GLU A 116 9.39 -20.75 -12.29
CA GLU A 116 8.56 -21.10 -13.45
C GLU A 116 9.37 -21.08 -14.74
N LEU A 117 10.20 -20.04 -14.95
CA LEU A 117 11.09 -19.95 -16.11
C LEU A 117 12.12 -21.08 -16.14
N ASN A 118 12.69 -21.44 -14.99
CA ASN A 118 13.63 -22.56 -14.91
C ASN A 118 12.93 -23.89 -15.25
N LEU A 119 11.74 -24.12 -14.70
CA LEU A 119 10.95 -25.31 -15.03
C LEU A 119 10.62 -25.36 -16.53
N GLU A 120 10.14 -24.25 -17.10
CA GLU A 120 9.84 -24.19 -18.53
C GLU A 120 11.07 -24.44 -19.40
N SER A 121 12.23 -23.90 -19.01
CA SER A 121 13.51 -24.17 -19.69
C SER A 121 13.93 -25.65 -19.60
N GLU A 122 13.76 -26.29 -18.45
CA GLU A 122 14.07 -27.70 -18.26
C GLU A 122 13.11 -28.60 -19.06
N LEU A 123 11.81 -28.29 -19.05
CA LEU A 123 10.82 -28.99 -19.85
C LEU A 123 11.09 -28.83 -21.35
N ALA A 124 11.42 -27.62 -21.81
CA ALA A 124 11.78 -27.35 -23.20
C ALA A 124 13.01 -28.15 -23.65
N ALA A 125 13.99 -28.37 -22.78
CA ALA A 125 15.17 -29.20 -23.08
C ALA A 125 14.82 -30.68 -23.28
N THR A 126 13.72 -31.15 -22.66
CA THR A 126 13.20 -32.52 -22.80
C THR A 126 11.99 -32.61 -23.73
N ALA A 127 11.63 -31.51 -24.41
CA ALA A 127 10.42 -31.41 -25.20
C ALA A 127 10.49 -32.38 -26.38
N ASN A 128 9.66 -33.41 -26.31
CA ASN A 128 9.36 -34.31 -27.40
C ASN A 128 7.87 -34.13 -27.76
N PRO A 129 7.53 -33.91 -29.04
CA PRO A 129 6.14 -33.77 -29.47
C PRO A 129 5.22 -34.91 -29.00
N ILE A 130 5.75 -36.14 -28.87
CA ILE A 130 4.98 -37.28 -28.34
C ILE A 130 4.72 -37.15 -26.84
N THR A 131 5.70 -36.68 -26.06
CA THR A 131 5.53 -36.47 -24.61
C THR A 131 4.44 -35.44 -24.34
N ALA A 132 4.44 -34.33 -25.08
CA ALA A 132 3.41 -33.30 -24.97
C ALA A 132 2.00 -33.85 -25.20
N VAL A 133 1.83 -34.74 -26.18
CA VAL A 133 0.55 -35.42 -26.44
C VAL A 133 0.15 -36.35 -25.28
N ILE A 134 1.10 -37.09 -24.71
CA ILE A 134 0.84 -38.02 -23.60
C ILE A 134 0.40 -37.26 -22.35
N GLU A 135 1.01 -36.12 -22.09
CA GLU A 135 0.76 -35.29 -20.91
C GLU A 135 -0.54 -34.48 -20.97
N LEU A 136 -1.20 -34.38 -22.13
CA LEU A 136 -2.51 -33.74 -22.26
C LEU A 136 -3.50 -34.30 -21.21
N GLY A 137 -4.05 -33.38 -20.43
CA GLY A 137 -4.94 -33.64 -19.31
C GLY A 137 -6.22 -32.82 -19.36
N TYR A 138 -6.94 -32.82 -18.25
CA TYR A 138 -8.26 -32.18 -18.15
C TYR A 138 -8.24 -30.68 -18.49
N ASN A 139 -7.21 -29.96 -18.08
CA ASN A 139 -7.09 -28.52 -18.29
C ASN A 139 -6.77 -28.14 -19.74
N ASP A 140 -6.40 -29.11 -20.58
CA ASP A 140 -6.12 -28.91 -22.00
C ASP A 140 -7.36 -29.13 -22.89
N LEU A 141 -8.47 -29.58 -22.28
CA LEU A 141 -9.73 -29.78 -22.99
C LEU A 141 -10.40 -28.44 -23.33
N PRO A 142 -11.13 -28.36 -24.46
CA PRO A 142 -12.02 -27.24 -24.73
C PRO A 142 -13.02 -27.03 -23.59
N VAL A 143 -13.36 -25.77 -23.30
CA VAL A 143 -14.31 -25.42 -22.22
C VAL A 143 -15.65 -26.15 -22.37
N SER A 144 -16.13 -26.36 -23.59
CA SER A 144 -17.36 -27.12 -23.85
C SER A 144 -17.29 -28.57 -23.37
N ASP A 145 -16.11 -29.20 -23.48
CA ASP A 145 -15.90 -30.58 -23.05
C ASP A 145 -15.77 -30.66 -21.53
N ILE A 146 -15.10 -29.68 -20.89
CA ILE A 146 -15.04 -29.52 -19.44
C ILE A 146 -16.45 -29.42 -18.85
N VAL A 147 -17.30 -28.54 -19.41
CA VAL A 147 -18.70 -28.38 -18.96
C VAL A 147 -19.46 -29.70 -19.09
N ALA A 148 -19.37 -30.38 -20.24
CA ALA A 148 -20.06 -31.66 -20.43
C ALA A 148 -19.61 -32.75 -19.44
N ILE A 149 -18.31 -32.78 -19.09
CA ILE A 149 -17.76 -33.71 -18.09
C ILE A 149 -18.31 -33.40 -16.70
N GLU A 150 -18.38 -32.12 -16.31
CA GLU A 150 -18.88 -31.71 -14.99
C GLU A 150 -20.40 -31.82 -14.86
N GLU A 151 -21.14 -31.81 -15.97
CA GLU A 151 -22.59 -32.06 -16.01
C GLU A 151 -22.96 -33.56 -16.06
N ALA A 152 -21.97 -34.47 -16.02
CA ALA A 152 -22.23 -35.91 -16.04
C ALA A 152 -23.02 -36.37 -14.79
N PRO A 153 -23.97 -37.32 -14.93
CA PRO A 153 -24.93 -37.67 -13.88
C PRO A 153 -24.31 -38.42 -12.69
N ASP A 154 -23.16 -39.06 -12.88
CA ASP A 154 -22.42 -39.78 -11.83
C ASP A 154 -20.93 -39.87 -12.17
N ASP A 155 -20.12 -40.30 -11.19
CA ASP A 155 -18.66 -40.40 -11.32
C ASP A 155 -18.21 -41.39 -12.39
N THR A 156 -19.02 -42.42 -12.68
CA THR A 156 -18.69 -43.43 -13.70
C THR A 156 -18.88 -42.83 -15.10
N ALA A 157 -19.99 -42.13 -15.31
CA ALA A 157 -20.27 -41.38 -16.53
C ALA A 157 -19.26 -40.25 -16.74
N ARG A 158 -18.89 -39.53 -15.67
CA ARG A 158 -17.86 -38.49 -15.68
C ARG A 158 -16.50 -39.03 -16.10
N ALA A 159 -16.06 -40.14 -15.50
CA ALA A 159 -14.78 -40.77 -15.83
C ALA A 159 -14.75 -41.31 -17.26
N ALA A 160 -15.85 -41.92 -17.73
CA ALA A 160 -15.97 -42.39 -19.11
C ALA A 160 -15.93 -41.24 -20.12
N MET A 161 -16.60 -40.13 -19.82
CA MET A 161 -16.60 -38.95 -20.67
C MET A 161 -15.23 -38.27 -20.70
N LEU A 162 -14.60 -38.06 -19.54
CA LEU A 162 -13.24 -37.54 -19.44
C LEU A 162 -12.27 -38.35 -20.30
N LYS A 163 -12.31 -39.68 -20.16
CA LYS A 163 -11.47 -40.58 -20.96
C LYS A 163 -11.73 -40.41 -22.45
N SER A 164 -13.00 -40.44 -22.87
CA SER A 164 -13.36 -40.29 -24.29
C SER A 164 -12.92 -38.96 -24.88
N LYS A 165 -13.05 -37.86 -24.13
CA LYS A 165 -12.68 -36.51 -24.59
C LYS A 165 -11.16 -36.35 -24.68
N LEU A 166 -10.42 -36.85 -23.69
CA LEU A 166 -8.95 -36.87 -23.74
C LEU A 166 -8.43 -37.75 -24.88
N ASP A 167 -9.03 -38.92 -25.12
CA ASP A 167 -8.64 -39.79 -26.24
C ASP A 167 -8.89 -39.11 -27.59
N ALA A 168 -10.00 -38.38 -27.74
CA ALA A 168 -10.29 -37.61 -28.94
C ALA A 168 -9.27 -36.47 -29.15
N LEU A 169 -8.97 -35.70 -28.10
CA LEU A 169 -7.98 -34.62 -28.14
C LEU A 169 -6.60 -35.15 -28.53
N ARG A 170 -6.14 -36.24 -27.90
CA ARG A 170 -4.85 -36.87 -28.20
C ARG A 170 -4.78 -37.38 -29.63
N ARG A 171 -5.85 -37.99 -30.17
CA ARG A 171 -5.89 -38.43 -31.57
C ARG A 171 -5.70 -37.27 -32.55
N THR A 172 -6.37 -36.15 -32.29
CA THR A 172 -6.20 -34.93 -33.11
C THR A 172 -4.77 -34.41 -33.00
N ALA A 173 -4.19 -34.35 -31.79
CA ALA A 173 -2.84 -33.87 -31.59
C ALA A 173 -1.78 -34.77 -32.25
N ILE A 174 -1.94 -36.11 -32.19
CA ILE A 174 -1.08 -37.08 -32.89
C ILE A 174 -1.11 -36.85 -34.39
N GLY A 175 -2.31 -36.63 -34.97
CA GLY A 175 -2.46 -36.38 -36.41
C GLY A 175 -1.85 -35.06 -36.89
N ALA A 176 -1.54 -34.14 -35.97
CA ALA A 176 -0.93 -32.85 -36.25
C ALA A 176 0.59 -32.81 -35.97
N LEU A 177 1.19 -33.92 -35.53
CA LEU A 177 2.64 -34.01 -35.34
C LEU A 177 3.38 -33.86 -36.69
N PRO A 178 4.51 -33.12 -36.73
CA PRO A 178 5.29 -32.87 -37.94
C PRO A 178 6.03 -34.10 -38.48
#